data_AF-A0A7J2VTS8-F1
#
_entry.id   AF-A0A7J2VTS8-F1
#
_cell.length_a   1.000
_cell.length_b   1.000
_cell.length_c   1.000
_cell.angle_alpha   90.00
_cell.angle_beta   90.00
_cell.angle_gamma   90.00
#
_symmetry.space_group_name_H-M   'P 1'
#
loop_
_entity.id
_entity.type
_entity.pdbx_description
1 polymer ?
#
loop_
_entity_poly.entity_id
_entity_poly.type
_entity_poly.pdbx_seq_one_letter_code
_entity_poly.pdbx_strand_id
1 'polypeptide(L)'
;MEEIFKNNRIRKALSYKPFWDKLLKSSSLKILALVPSDVLKRFDEKVGGHLGSHKRRIRPCIYWKTKEEAQDFYKIVFLTSSRVTPISIDLSRCESIKKNCSWFHFAPRSFVIFDPLNGPICLTLKEPEFQLTNLTYCGLCVDLESLDKL
;
A
#
# COMPACT_ATOMS: atom_id res chain seq x y z
N MET A 1 1.31 2.46 48.73
CA MET A 1 1.05 1.27 47.90
C MET A 1 0.71 1.80 46.53
N GLU A 2 1.66 1.64 45.61
CA GLU A 2 1.81 2.43 44.39
C GLU A 2 0.79 2.05 43.30
N GLU A 3 0.07 3.05 42.78
CA GLU A 3 -0.69 2.94 41.55
C GLU A 3 0.27 2.91 40.35
N ILE A 4 0.25 1.80 39.63
CA ILE A 4 1.02 1.60 38.40
C ILE A 4 0.45 2.49 37.31
N PHE A 5 1.15 3.60 37.04
CA PHE A 5 0.97 4.45 35.88
C PHE A 5 1.04 3.62 34.58
N LYS A 6 -0.11 3.36 33.95
CA LYS A 6 -0.19 2.91 32.56
C LYS A 6 0.18 4.08 31.64
N ASN A 7 1.47 4.24 31.42
CA ASN A 7 2.00 5.17 30.45
C ASN A 7 2.19 4.48 29.08
N ASN A 8 2.05 5.27 28.02
CA ASN A 8 2.69 5.10 26.71
C ASN A 8 2.06 4.16 25.66
N ARG A 9 1.19 4.75 24.83
CA ARG A 9 1.52 5.26 23.47
C ARG A 9 0.26 5.22 22.61
N ILE A 10 -0.58 6.24 22.78
CA ILE A 10 -1.43 6.70 21.69
C ILE A 10 -0.45 7.24 20.65
N ARG A 11 -0.11 6.41 19.65
CA ARG A 11 0.56 6.88 18.44
C ARG A 11 -0.37 7.96 17.90
N LYS A 12 0.06 9.23 18.01
CA LYS A 12 -0.61 10.35 17.35
C LYS A 12 -0.89 9.91 15.92
N ALA A 13 -2.16 9.66 15.62
CA ALA A 13 -2.64 9.72 14.26
C ALA A 13 -2.41 11.16 13.83
N LEU A 14 -1.21 11.43 13.29
CA LEU A 14 -0.99 12.66 12.57
C LEU A 14 -2.04 12.63 11.47
N SER A 15 -3.05 13.49 11.61
CA SER A 15 -3.93 13.89 10.55
C SER A 15 -3.04 14.52 9.46
N TYR A 16 -2.56 13.67 8.56
CA TYR A 16 -1.60 13.96 7.48
C TYR A 16 -2.27 14.62 6.26
N LYS A 17 -3.46 15.23 6.42
CA LYS A 17 -4.27 15.81 5.33
C LYS A 17 -3.47 16.70 4.34
N PRO A 18 -2.58 17.61 4.77
CA PRO A 18 -1.92 18.52 3.83
C PRO A 18 -0.88 17.84 2.91
N PHE A 19 -0.26 16.74 3.38
CA PHE A 19 0.74 16.00 2.59
C PHE A 19 0.05 15.17 1.51
N TRP A 20 -1.06 14.53 1.86
CA TRP A 20 -1.90 13.79 0.91
C TRP A 20 -2.39 14.72 -0.20
N ASP A 21 -2.97 15.87 0.10
CA ASP A 21 -3.53 16.77 -0.93
C ASP A 21 -2.52 17.24 -1.99
N LYS A 22 -1.24 17.37 -1.62
CA LYS A 22 -0.19 17.78 -2.56
C LYS A 22 0.34 16.62 -3.41
N LEU A 23 0.40 15.43 -2.82
CA LEU A 23 0.92 14.21 -3.43
C LEU A 23 -0.14 13.54 -4.34
N LEU A 24 -1.42 13.75 -4.02
CA LEU A 24 -2.59 13.28 -4.77
C LEU A 24 -2.99 14.18 -5.96
N LYS A 25 -2.32 15.32 -6.17
CA LYS A 25 -2.57 16.18 -7.34
C LYS A 25 -1.88 15.67 -8.61
N SER A 26 -0.83 14.86 -8.50
CA SER A 26 -0.12 14.32 -9.65
C SER A 26 -0.54 12.88 -9.92
N SER A 27 -1.18 12.62 -11.05
CA SER A 27 -1.61 11.27 -11.48
C SER A 27 -0.45 10.32 -11.83
N SER A 28 0.79 10.80 -11.82
CA SER A 28 1.98 10.00 -12.14
C SER A 28 2.65 9.36 -10.92
N LEU A 29 2.34 9.81 -9.70
CA LEU A 29 3.08 9.40 -8.51
C LEU A 29 2.58 8.06 -7.97
N LYS A 30 3.49 7.10 -7.83
CA LYS A 30 3.25 5.78 -7.25
C LYS A 30 3.84 5.70 -5.86
N ILE A 31 3.02 5.28 -4.91
CA ILE A 31 3.32 5.39 -3.49
C ILE A 31 3.44 3.99 -2.91
N LEU A 32 4.60 3.71 -2.30
CA LEU A 32 4.80 2.52 -1.49
C LEU A 32 4.25 2.76 -0.08
N ALA A 33 3.46 1.80 0.39
CA ALA A 33 2.96 1.80 1.75
C ALA A 33 2.84 0.39 2.34
N LEU A 34 2.56 0.34 3.64
CA LEU A 34 2.24 -0.88 4.38
C LEU A 34 0.78 -0.88 4.79
N VAL A 35 0.10 -1.98 4.46
CA VAL A 35 -1.29 -2.27 4.80
C VAL A 35 -1.33 -3.12 6.06
N PRO A 36 -1.86 -2.62 7.19
CA PRO A 36 -2.02 -3.43 8.40
C PRO A 36 -3.14 -4.48 8.24
N SER A 37 -3.11 -5.52 9.07
CA SER A 37 -3.97 -6.72 8.94
C SER A 37 -5.46 -6.41 8.90
N ASP A 38 -5.92 -5.46 9.71
CA ASP A 38 -7.32 -5.04 9.78
C ASP A 38 -7.83 -4.43 8.47
N VAL A 39 -7.01 -3.59 7.83
CA VAL A 39 -7.30 -3.03 6.51
C VAL A 39 -7.15 -4.10 5.43
N LEU A 40 -6.12 -4.94 5.54
CA LEU A 40 -5.84 -6.01 4.59
C LEU A 40 -7.01 -6.99 4.48
N LYS A 41 -7.65 -7.37 5.59
CA LYS A 41 -8.84 -8.24 5.60
C LYS A 41 -9.96 -7.70 4.71
N ARG A 42 -10.24 -6.39 4.78
CA ARG A 42 -11.28 -5.74 3.97
C ARG A 42 -10.97 -5.77 2.48
N PHE A 43 -9.69 -5.66 2.11
CA PHE A 43 -9.27 -5.84 0.73
C PHE A 43 -9.33 -7.31 0.30
N ASP A 44 -8.95 -8.22 1.19
CA ASP A 44 -8.90 -9.65 0.95
C ASP A 44 -10.30 -10.23 0.70
N GLU A 45 -11.30 -9.76 1.46
CA GLU A 45 -12.72 -10.07 1.26
C GLU A 45 -13.20 -9.70 -0.15
N LYS A 46 -12.74 -8.57 -0.70
CA LYS A 46 -13.10 -8.12 -2.05
C LYS A 46 -12.47 -8.97 -3.16
N VAL A 47 -11.34 -9.62 -2.89
CA VAL A 47 -10.58 -10.42 -3.87
C VAL A 47 -10.55 -11.89 -3.52
N GLY A 48 -11.53 -12.39 -2.76
CA GLY A 48 -11.69 -13.83 -2.52
C GLY A 48 -10.58 -14.50 -1.70
N GLY A 49 -9.84 -13.75 -0.88
CA GLY A 49 -8.84 -14.32 0.05
C GLY A 49 -7.41 -14.46 -0.51
N HIS A 50 -7.14 -13.93 -1.71
CA HIS A 50 -5.84 -14.09 -2.38
C HIS A 50 -4.70 -13.22 -1.82
N LEU A 51 -4.98 -12.21 -0.98
CA LEU A 51 -3.99 -11.36 -0.32
C LEU A 51 -3.44 -11.97 0.96
N GLY A 52 -3.97 -13.10 1.44
CA GLY A 52 -3.43 -13.88 2.56
C GLY A 52 -3.48 -13.14 3.90
N SER A 53 -4.55 -12.38 4.15
CA SER A 53 -4.77 -11.60 5.37
C SER A 53 -4.76 -12.45 6.64
N HIS A 54 -5.19 -13.71 6.57
CA HIS A 54 -5.19 -14.64 7.70
C HIS A 54 -3.77 -15.02 8.18
N LYS A 55 -2.77 -14.97 7.31
CA LYS A 55 -1.38 -15.37 7.61
C LYS A 55 -0.45 -14.19 7.82
N ARG A 56 -0.86 -12.97 7.45
CA ARG A 56 -0.01 -11.79 7.42
C ARG A 56 -0.55 -10.69 8.33
N ARG A 57 0.35 -10.16 9.17
CA ARG A 57 0.05 -9.00 9.99
C ARG A 57 0.11 -7.69 9.22
N ILE A 58 0.96 -7.63 8.18
CA ILE A 58 1.21 -6.44 7.37
C ILE A 58 1.53 -6.89 5.94
N ARG A 59 1.07 -6.14 4.94
CA ARG A 59 1.33 -6.38 3.52
C ARG A 59 1.79 -5.09 2.83
N PRO A 60 2.95 -5.09 2.14
CA PRO A 60 3.34 -3.95 1.32
C PRO A 60 2.43 -3.82 0.11
N CYS A 61 2.17 -2.58 -0.31
CA CYS A 61 1.38 -2.26 -1.49
C CYS A 61 1.95 -1.05 -2.21
N ILE A 62 1.59 -0.91 -3.49
CA ILE A 62 1.75 0.33 -4.23
C ILE A 62 0.38 0.83 -4.62
N TYR A 63 0.11 2.11 -4.41
CA TYR A 63 -1.11 2.74 -4.89
C TYR A 63 -0.80 4.08 -5.56
N TRP A 64 -1.67 4.47 -6.47
CA TRP A 64 -1.55 5.69 -7.25
C TRP A 64 -2.92 6.18 -7.67
N LYS A 65 -2.97 7.46 -8.01
CA LYS A 65 -4.16 8.09 -8.54
C LYS A 65 -4.22 7.89 -10.05
N THR A 66 -5.38 7.53 -10.57
CA THR A 66 -5.66 7.44 -12.00
C THR A 66 -6.90 8.26 -12.36
N LYS A 67 -7.11 8.49 -13.65
CA LYS A 67 -8.33 9.12 -14.19
C LYS A 67 -8.99 8.16 -15.16
N GLU A 68 -10.26 7.88 -14.96
CA GLU A 68 -11.10 7.13 -15.90
C GLU A 68 -12.35 7.98 -16.16
N GLU A 69 -12.71 8.23 -17.42
CA GLU A 69 -13.92 9.01 -17.80
C GLU A 69 -14.07 10.36 -17.08
N ALA A 70 -12.96 11.09 -16.90
CA ALA A 70 -12.88 12.37 -16.18
C ALA A 70 -13.17 12.31 -14.66
N GLN A 71 -13.34 11.11 -14.08
CA GLN A 71 -13.42 10.89 -12.65
C GLN A 71 -12.07 10.41 -12.10
N ASP A 72 -11.71 10.93 -10.92
CA ASP A 72 -10.50 10.54 -10.20
C ASP A 72 -10.74 9.22 -9.45
N PHE A 73 -9.86 8.24 -9.66
CA PHE A 73 -9.85 6.96 -8.95
C PHE A 73 -8.48 6.69 -8.35
N TYR A 74 -8.40 5.66 -7.49
CA TYR A 74 -7.15 5.12 -7.02
C TYR A 74 -7.01 3.68 -7.40
N LYS A 75 -5.83 3.30 -7.87
CA LYS A 75 -5.46 1.90 -8.05
C LYS A 75 -4.53 1.48 -6.93
N ILE A 76 -4.68 0.24 -6.47
CA ILE A 76 -3.79 -0.37 -5.48
C ILE A 76 -3.44 -1.80 -5.90
N VAL A 77 -2.15 -2.12 -5.83
CA VAL A 77 -1.60 -3.46 -6.01
C VAL A 77 -0.86 -3.89 -4.75
N PHE A 78 -0.94 -5.18 -4.43
CA PHE A 78 -0.29 -5.74 -3.26
C PHE A 78 1.00 -6.46 -3.65
N LEU A 79 2.01 -6.37 -2.79
CA LEU A 79 3.34 -6.89 -3.06
C LEU A 79 3.63 -8.17 -2.27
N THR A 80 4.40 -9.06 -2.90
CA THR A 80 4.90 -10.31 -2.34
C THR A 80 6.38 -10.50 -2.68
N SER A 81 7.07 -11.31 -1.88
CA SER A 81 8.45 -11.75 -2.17
C SER A 81 8.48 -13.01 -3.04
N SER A 82 7.31 -13.61 -3.33
CA SER A 82 7.21 -14.80 -4.19
C SER A 82 7.57 -14.45 -5.63
N ARG A 83 8.49 -15.20 -6.22
CA ARG A 83 8.93 -15.04 -7.61
C ARG A 83 8.01 -15.72 -8.64
N VAL A 84 6.96 -16.38 -8.16
CA VAL A 84 6.00 -17.10 -9.02
C VAL A 84 5.18 -16.14 -9.88
N THR A 85 5.02 -14.90 -9.42
CA THR A 85 4.22 -13.87 -10.09
C THR A 85 5.07 -13.09 -11.10
N PRO A 86 4.60 -12.86 -12.34
CA PRO A 86 5.45 -12.36 -13.43
C PRO A 86 5.78 -10.86 -13.35
N ILE A 87 4.98 -10.05 -12.66
CA ILE A 87 5.21 -8.59 -12.58
C ILE A 87 6.11 -8.28 -11.40
N SER A 88 7.38 -7.99 -11.70
CA SER A 88 8.39 -7.56 -10.72
C SER A 88 8.44 -6.05 -10.56
N ILE A 89 8.66 -5.59 -9.34
CA ILE A 89 8.81 -4.21 -8.93
C ILE A 89 10.16 -4.05 -8.23
N ASP A 90 10.95 -3.09 -8.70
CA ASP A 90 12.21 -2.72 -8.08
C ASP A 90 11.97 -1.64 -7.02
N LEU A 91 11.97 -2.05 -5.75
CA LEU A 91 11.78 -1.15 -4.61
C LEU A 91 13.04 -0.35 -4.27
N SER A 92 14.19 -0.61 -4.90
CA SER A 92 15.37 0.26 -4.74
C SER A 92 15.16 1.66 -5.32
N ARG A 93 14.19 1.80 -6.23
CA ARG A 93 13.75 3.07 -6.84
C ARG A 93 12.70 3.82 -6.01
N CYS A 94 12.40 3.33 -4.82
CA CYS A 94 11.48 3.99 -3.91
C CYS A 94 12.25 4.80 -2.87
N GLU A 95 12.03 6.11 -2.85
CA GLU A 95 12.71 7.03 -1.95
C GLU A 95 12.17 6.92 -0.52
N SER A 96 12.99 7.31 0.46
CA SER A 96 12.58 7.43 1.87
C SER A 96 12.11 6.15 2.58
N ILE A 97 12.19 4.96 1.97
CA ILE A 97 11.83 3.68 2.64
C ILE A 97 12.52 3.55 3.99
N LYS A 98 13.85 3.72 4.00
CA LYS A 98 14.67 3.58 5.22
C LYS A 98 14.32 4.63 6.28
N LYS A 99 13.79 5.78 5.88
CA LYS A 99 13.39 6.87 6.78
C LYS A 99 12.01 6.62 7.39
N ASN A 100 11.04 6.25 6.57
CA ASN A 100 9.63 6.18 6.98
C ASN A 100 9.24 4.80 7.53
N CYS A 101 9.89 3.74 7.03
CA CYS A 101 9.57 2.35 7.33
C CYS A 101 10.82 1.54 7.70
N SER A 102 11.72 2.11 8.50
CA SER A 102 12.98 1.48 8.96
C SER A 102 12.80 0.14 9.68
N TRP A 103 11.64 -0.06 10.32
CA TRP A 103 11.29 -1.26 11.08
C TRP A 103 10.77 -2.41 10.21
N PHE A 104 10.47 -2.16 8.93
CA PHE A 104 9.98 -3.17 8.00
C PHE A 104 11.06 -3.49 6.96
N HIS A 105 11.38 -4.77 6.81
CA HIS A 105 12.32 -5.21 5.79
C HIS A 105 11.62 -5.42 4.45
N PHE A 106 11.93 -4.57 3.48
CA PHE A 106 11.50 -4.71 2.09
C PHE A 106 12.51 -5.54 1.30
N ALA A 107 12.04 -6.54 0.56
CA ALA A 107 12.85 -7.20 -0.45
C ALA A 107 13.13 -6.20 -1.59
N PRO A 108 14.39 -5.97 -2.01
CA PRO A 108 14.72 -5.01 -3.07
C PRO A 108 13.93 -5.23 -4.36
N ARG A 109 13.72 -6.49 -4.73
CA ARG A 109 12.78 -6.89 -5.79
C ARG A 109 11.58 -7.55 -5.14
N SER A 110 10.41 -6.94 -5.35
CA SER A 110 9.10 -7.45 -4.95
C SER A 110 8.27 -7.76 -6.18
N PHE A 111 7.13 -8.41 -6.02
CA PHE A 111 6.26 -8.78 -7.13
C PHE A 111 4.80 -8.50 -6.81
N VAL A 112 4.00 -8.17 -7.81
CA VAL A 112 2.55 -7.98 -7.66
C VAL A 112 1.89 -9.33 -7.36
N ILE A 113 0.93 -9.38 -6.44
CA ILE A 113 0.16 -10.59 -6.15
C ILE A 113 -0.75 -10.93 -7.34
N PHE A 114 -0.81 -12.21 -7.69
CA PHE A 114 -1.68 -12.73 -8.74
C PHE A 114 -2.74 -13.65 -8.15
N ASP A 115 -3.93 -13.55 -8.70
CA ASP A 115 -4.91 -14.62 -8.73
C ASP A 115 -4.59 -15.50 -9.96
N PRO A 116 -4.36 -16.82 -9.80
CA PRO A 116 -4.10 -17.72 -10.92
C PRO A 116 -5.17 -17.72 -12.02
N LEU A 117 -6.41 -17.38 -11.69
CA LEU A 117 -7.54 -17.38 -12.63
C LEU A 117 -7.73 -16.01 -13.31
N ASN A 118 -7.54 -14.92 -12.56
CA ASN A 118 -7.89 -13.57 -13.00
C ASN A 118 -6.67 -12.67 -13.29
N GLY A 119 -5.45 -13.15 -13.03
CA GLY A 119 -4.22 -12.41 -13.26
C GLY A 119 -3.82 -11.49 -12.10
N PRO A 120 -3.14 -10.36 -12.37
CA PRO A 120 -2.66 -9.47 -11.32
C PRO A 120 -3.81 -8.85 -10.54
N ILE A 121 -3.71 -8.85 -9.21
CA ILE A 121 -4.71 -8.23 -8.36
C ILE A 121 -4.45 -6.72 -8.29
N CYS A 122 -5.24 -5.96 -9.06
CA CYS A 122 -5.31 -4.52 -9.05
C CYS A 122 -6.72 -4.09 -8.63
N LEU A 123 -6.84 -3.35 -7.53
CA LEU A 123 -8.14 -2.86 -7.05
C LEU A 123 -8.31 -1.38 -7.40
N THR A 124 -9.47 -1.04 -7.97
CA THR A 124 -9.91 0.34 -8.16
C THR A 124 -10.72 0.79 -6.95
N LEU A 125 -10.28 1.86 -6.30
CA LEU A 125 -10.89 2.47 -5.13
C LEU A 125 -11.58 3.77 -5.55
N LYS A 126 -12.92 3.78 -5.43
CA LYS A 126 -13.75 4.97 -5.70
C LYS A 126 -13.77 5.95 -4.54
N GLU A 127 -13.66 5.44 -3.31
CA GLU A 127 -13.64 6.23 -2.06
C GLU A 127 -12.33 5.93 -1.29
N PRO A 128 -11.21 6.47 -1.77
CA PRO A 128 -9.87 6.13 -1.30
C PRO A 128 -9.63 6.60 0.13
N GLU A 129 -10.23 7.71 0.56
CA GLU A 129 -9.86 8.39 1.81
C GLU A 129 -9.98 7.45 3.02
N PHE A 130 -11.12 6.76 3.16
CA PHE A 130 -11.34 5.84 4.27
C PHE A 130 -10.41 4.62 4.22
N GLN A 131 -10.15 4.11 3.02
CA GLN A 131 -9.32 2.92 2.82
C GLN A 131 -7.83 3.23 2.96
N LEU A 132 -7.42 4.44 2.57
CA LEU A 132 -6.02 4.87 2.52
C LEU A 132 -5.51 5.51 3.81
N THR A 133 -6.39 6.09 4.63
CA THR A 133 -6.01 6.80 5.86
C THR A 133 -5.22 5.92 6.85
N ASN A 134 -5.47 4.61 6.86
CA ASN A 134 -4.85 3.66 7.79
C ASN A 134 -3.59 2.99 7.24
N LEU A 135 -3.14 3.35 6.04
CA LEU A 135 -1.87 2.84 5.51
C LEU A 135 -0.69 3.62 6.10
N THR A 136 0.42 2.91 6.30
CA THR A 136 1.69 3.56 6.64
C THR A 136 2.43 3.91 5.36
N TYR A 137 2.53 5.20 5.06
CA TYR A 137 3.35 5.72 3.95
C TYR A 137 4.83 5.36 4.14
N CYS A 138 5.44 4.78 3.11
CA CYS A 138 6.87 4.42 3.13
C CYS A 138 7.71 5.22 2.13
N GLY A 139 7.18 5.57 0.97
CA GLY A 139 7.97 6.27 -0.03
C GLY A 139 7.26 6.54 -1.35
N LEU A 140 7.86 7.42 -2.14
CA LEU A 140 7.54 7.62 -3.56
C LEU A 140 8.40 6.68 -4.39
N CYS A 141 7.80 6.02 -5.38
CA CYS A 141 8.50 5.16 -6.31
C CYS A 141 8.44 5.75 -7.72
N VAL A 142 9.57 5.72 -8.41
CA VAL A 142 9.71 6.15 -9.81
C VAL A 142 9.87 4.96 -10.76
N ASP A 143 9.68 5.20 -12.06
CA ASP A 143 9.83 4.22 -13.13
C ASP A 143 8.94 2.97 -12.98
N LEU A 144 7.67 3.20 -12.64
CA LEU A 144 6.67 2.16 -12.44
C LEU A 144 5.47 2.32 -13.39
N GLU A 145 5.65 2.93 -14.57
CA GLU A 145 4.62 3.14 -15.59
C GLU A 145 4.00 1.83 -16.10
N SER A 146 4.71 0.71 -15.94
CA SER A 146 4.19 -0.61 -16.25
C SER A 146 2.93 -0.96 -15.44
N LEU A 147 2.76 -0.39 -14.23
CA LEU A 147 1.56 -0.57 -13.42
C LEU A 147 0.34 0.16 -13.99
N ASP A 148 0.51 1.17 -14.84
CA ASP A 148 -0.62 1.91 -15.43
C ASP A 148 -1.38 1.09 -16.47
N LYS A 149 -0.80 -0.04 -16.91
CA LYS A 149 -1.41 -1.00 -17.84
C LYS A 149 -2.28 -2.07 -17.14
N LEU A 150 -2.33 -2.05 -15.80
CA LEU A 150 -3.18 -2.91 -14.98
C LEU A 150 -4.53 -2.23 -14.73
#